data_AF-A0A925XHF1-F1
#
_entry.id   AF-A0A925XHF1-F1
#
_cell.length_a   1.000
_cell.length_b   1.000
_cell.length_c   1.000
_cell.angle_alpha   90.00
_cell.angle_beta   90.00
_cell.angle_gamma   90.00
#
_symmetry.space_group_name_H-M   'P 1'
#
loop_
_entity.id
_entity.type
_entity.pdbx_description
1 polymer ?
#
loop_
_entity_poly.entity_id
_entity_poly.type
_entity_poly.pdbx_seq_one_letter_code
_entity_poly.pdbx_strand_id
1 'polypeptide(L)'
;MDRACADGPVSLPEPVLVFIGPEYFEAGGKEWTRYRYTVTNLADYSNELFAMSPDLPPCGDNPKAARTWVNVTNKKGKKLNEFCALKKNDDLNGLWFSLERNVIPPSYVFVELTDRKTDVKIKSNLADTTE
;
A
#
# COMPACT_ATOMS: atom_id res chain seq x y z
N MET A 1 25.02 -27.45 -20.59
CA MET A 1 23.62 -27.69 -20.99
C MET A 1 22.77 -27.66 -19.74
N ASP A 2 22.06 -26.54 -19.58
CA ASP A 2 20.70 -26.42 -19.03
C ASP A 2 20.44 -26.88 -17.59
N ARG A 3 20.70 -25.98 -16.64
CA ARG A 3 19.92 -25.91 -15.39
C ARG A 3 18.73 -24.98 -15.65
N ALA A 4 17.61 -25.57 -16.06
CA ALA A 4 16.32 -24.91 -15.95
C ALA A 4 16.00 -24.77 -14.45
N CYS A 5 16.11 -23.55 -13.91
CA CYS A 5 15.43 -23.21 -12.68
C CYS A 5 13.93 -23.21 -12.99
N ALA A 6 13.20 -24.08 -12.29
CA ALA A 6 11.74 -24.05 -12.29
C ALA A 6 11.31 -22.79 -11.53
N ASP A 7 11.05 -21.69 -12.25
CA ASP A 7 10.25 -20.60 -11.69
C ASP A 7 8.80 -21.07 -11.62
N GLY A 8 8.44 -21.62 -10.46
CA GLY A 8 7.03 -21.66 -10.05
C GLY A 8 6.46 -20.23 -9.99
N PRO A 9 5.13 -20.08 -9.87
CA PRO A 9 4.54 -18.75 -9.71
C PRO A 9 5.21 -18.03 -8.54
N VAL A 10 5.74 -16.82 -8.77
CA VAL A 10 6.32 -15.97 -7.74
C VAL A 10 5.22 -15.66 -6.73
N SER A 11 5.21 -16.37 -5.60
CA SER A 11 4.31 -16.10 -4.50
C SER A 11 4.87 -14.93 -3.71
N LEU A 12 4.20 -13.78 -3.77
CA LEU A 12 4.53 -12.66 -2.89
C LEU A 12 4.12 -13.00 -1.44
N PRO A 13 4.92 -12.65 -0.43
CA PRO A 13 4.56 -12.84 0.97
C PRO A 13 3.36 -11.98 1.34
N GLU A 14 2.57 -12.40 2.33
CA GLU A 14 1.52 -11.54 2.87
C GLU A 14 2.15 -10.33 3.61
N PRO A 15 1.69 -9.09 3.38
CA PRO A 15 2.19 -7.94 4.11
C PRO A 15 1.75 -7.99 5.59
N VAL A 16 2.67 -7.67 6.50
CA VAL A 16 2.37 -7.54 7.92
C VAL A 16 2.18 -6.06 8.26
N LEU A 17 0.93 -5.60 8.17
CA LEU A 17 0.52 -4.22 8.38
C LEU A 17 0.38 -3.90 9.87
N VAL A 18 1.01 -2.80 10.29
CA VAL A 18 1.01 -2.31 11.67
C VAL A 18 0.66 -0.83 11.70
N PHE A 19 -0.23 -0.44 12.61
CA PHE A 19 -0.55 0.96 12.89
C PHE A 19 0.60 1.62 13.66
N ILE A 20 1.04 2.79 13.22
CA ILE A 20 2.14 3.54 13.86
C ILE A 20 1.67 4.83 14.55
N GLY A 21 0.36 5.07 14.54
CA GLY A 21 -0.26 6.20 15.23
C GLY A 21 -0.82 7.29 14.30
N PRO A 22 -1.65 8.19 14.88
CA PRO A 22 -2.23 9.32 14.17
C PRO A 22 -1.27 10.51 14.07
N GLU A 23 -1.45 11.34 13.05
CA GLU A 23 -0.77 12.62 12.85
C GLU A 23 -1.81 13.69 12.49
N TYR A 24 -1.83 14.80 13.22
CA TYR A 24 -2.73 15.92 12.97
C TYR A 24 -2.09 16.93 12.01
N PHE A 25 -2.84 17.40 11.04
CA PHE A 25 -2.37 18.42 10.11
C PHE A 25 -3.51 19.27 9.56
N GLU A 26 -3.17 20.45 9.03
CA GLU A 26 -4.10 21.34 8.33
C GLU A 26 -3.80 21.33 6.83
N ALA A 27 -4.84 21.26 6.01
CA ALA A 27 -4.73 21.36 4.56
C ALA A 27 -6.03 21.88 3.96
N GLY A 28 -5.92 22.84 3.04
CA GLY A 28 -7.08 23.43 2.36
C GLY A 28 -8.07 24.11 3.30
N GLY A 29 -7.60 24.71 4.40
CA GLY A 29 -8.46 25.37 5.39
C GLY A 29 -9.27 24.42 6.28
N LYS A 30 -8.93 23.12 6.28
CA LYS A 30 -9.54 22.10 7.14
C LYS A 30 -8.49 21.40 7.99
N GLU A 31 -8.93 20.91 9.14
CA GLU A 31 -8.13 20.06 10.01
C GLU A 31 -8.36 18.57 9.69
N TRP A 32 -7.29 17.80 9.71
CA TRP A 32 -7.29 16.40 9.32
C TRP A 32 -6.56 15.54 10.35
N THR A 33 -6.89 14.25 10.39
CA THR A 33 -6.13 13.21 11.07
C THR A 33 -5.65 12.20 10.06
N ARG A 34 -4.33 12.04 9.94
CA ARG A 34 -3.66 11.01 9.12
C ARG A 34 -3.38 9.81 10.01
N TYR A 35 -3.93 8.66 9.65
CA TYR A 35 -3.67 7.38 10.32
C TYR A 35 -2.57 6.67 9.57
N ARG A 36 -1.40 6.49 10.20
CA ARG A 36 -0.20 5.99 9.54
C ARG A 36 0.03 4.52 9.84
N TYR A 37 0.61 3.82 8.87
CA TYR A 37 0.90 2.40 8.93
C TYR A 37 2.26 2.09 8.31
N THR A 38 2.85 0.99 8.76
CA THR A 38 4.03 0.37 8.15
C THR A 38 3.75 -1.09 7.81
N VAL A 39 4.42 -1.60 6.78
CA VAL A 39 4.55 -3.05 6.53
C VAL A 39 5.87 -3.52 7.14
N THR A 40 5.80 -4.30 8.21
CA THR A 40 7.00 -4.69 8.98
C THR A 40 7.90 -5.69 8.25
N ASN A 41 7.36 -6.47 7.32
CA ASN A 41 8.11 -7.36 6.44
C ASN A 41 8.41 -6.74 5.07
N LEU A 42 8.56 -5.42 4.98
CA LEU A 42 8.87 -4.71 3.73
C LEU A 42 10.14 -5.21 3.03
N ALA A 43 11.11 -5.77 3.78
CA ALA A 43 12.36 -6.25 3.22
C ALA A 43 12.17 -7.47 2.30
N ASP A 44 11.04 -8.18 2.42
CA ASP A 44 10.71 -9.33 1.57
C ASP A 44 10.23 -8.92 0.17
N TYR A 45 10.00 -7.63 -0.06
CA TYR A 45 9.55 -7.09 -1.33
C TYR A 45 10.73 -6.52 -2.11
N SER A 46 10.92 -7.01 -3.33
CA SER A 46 11.92 -6.46 -4.25
C SER A 46 11.55 -5.04 -4.69
N ASN A 47 12.55 -4.17 -4.81
CA ASN A 47 12.38 -2.82 -5.37
C ASN A 47 11.82 -2.83 -6.81
N GLU A 48 11.98 -3.92 -7.55
CA GLU A 48 11.40 -4.08 -8.89
C GLU A 48 9.86 -4.04 -8.90
N LEU A 49 9.22 -4.38 -7.77
CA LEU A 49 7.77 -4.23 -7.62
C LEU A 49 7.33 -2.77 -7.60
N PHE A 50 8.23 -1.84 -7.35
CA PHE A 50 7.96 -0.40 -7.24
C PHE A 50 8.64 0.42 -8.34
N ALA A 51 9.28 -0.24 -9.31
CA ALA A 51 9.86 0.42 -10.46
C ALA A 51 8.78 1.16 -11.28
N MET A 52 9.14 2.31 -11.83
CA MET A 52 8.30 3.06 -12.76
C MET A 52 7.91 2.17 -13.94
N SER A 53 6.63 2.11 -14.26
CA SER A 53 6.09 1.27 -15.32
C SER A 53 5.30 2.10 -16.32
N PRO A 54 5.98 2.85 -17.23
CA PRO A 54 5.33 3.73 -18.20
C PRO A 54 4.45 2.98 -19.21
N ASP A 55 4.66 1.68 -19.38
CA ASP A 55 3.85 0.82 -20.27
C ASP A 55 2.54 0.34 -19.62
N LEU A 56 2.34 0.60 -18.33
CA LEU A 56 1.10 0.31 -17.62
C LEU A 56 0.23 1.58 -17.57
N PRO A 57 -1.11 1.46 -17.44
CA PRO A 57 -1.98 2.63 -17.35
C PRO A 57 -1.52 3.65 -16.29
N PRO A 58 -1.73 4.96 -16.51
CA PRO A 58 -1.34 5.98 -15.54
C PRO A 58 -2.14 5.85 -14.24
N CYS A 59 -1.61 6.45 -13.17
CA CYS A 59 -2.36 6.67 -11.93
C CYS A 59 -2.71 8.16 -11.82
N GLY A 60 -3.98 8.50 -12.10
CA GLY A 60 -4.36 9.90 -12.30
C GLY A 60 -3.48 10.56 -13.37
N ASP A 61 -2.89 11.70 -13.03
CA ASP A 61 -1.97 12.43 -13.91
C ASP A 61 -0.52 11.93 -13.88
N ASN A 62 -0.22 10.83 -13.17
CA ASN A 62 1.13 10.25 -13.16
C ASN A 62 1.29 9.18 -14.27
N PRO A 63 1.96 9.49 -15.40
CA PRO A 63 2.19 8.54 -16.48
C PRO A 63 3.27 7.50 -16.17
N LYS A 64 4.00 7.66 -15.07
CA LYS A 64 5.09 6.77 -14.64
C LYS A 64 4.78 6.18 -13.27
N ALA A 65 3.54 5.72 -13.10
CA ALA A 65 3.11 5.04 -11.89
C ALA A 65 3.97 3.78 -11.64
N ALA A 66 4.08 3.41 -10.37
CA ALA A 66 4.76 2.20 -9.96
C ALA A 66 4.09 0.95 -10.56
N ARG A 67 4.87 -0.11 -10.77
CA ARG A 67 4.37 -1.44 -11.13
C ARG A 67 3.32 -1.94 -10.15
N THR A 68 3.54 -1.72 -8.85
CA THR A 68 2.62 -2.12 -7.79
C THR A 68 1.79 -0.95 -7.29
N TRP A 69 0.50 -1.16 -7.12
CA TRP A 69 -0.37 -0.27 -6.37
C TRP A 69 -0.66 -0.84 -4.98
N VAL A 70 -0.83 0.04 -4.00
CA VAL A 70 -1.20 -0.32 -2.63
C VAL A 70 -2.49 0.37 -2.25
N ASN A 71 -3.55 -0.42 -2.03
CA ASN A 71 -4.85 0.10 -1.61
C ASN A 71 -5.01 -0.06 -0.10
N VAL A 72 -5.26 1.03 0.63
CA VAL A 72 -5.67 0.96 2.04
C VAL A 72 -7.19 0.84 2.09
N THR A 73 -7.70 -0.24 2.66
CA THR A 73 -9.12 -0.59 2.61
C THR A 73 -9.64 -0.92 4.00
N ASN A 74 -10.84 -0.46 4.36
CA ASN A 74 -11.44 -0.86 5.64
C ASN A 74 -11.99 -2.30 5.57
N LYS A 75 -12.31 -2.89 6.74
CA LYS A 75 -12.87 -4.26 6.79
C LYS A 75 -14.17 -4.48 6.00
N LYS A 76 -14.88 -3.42 5.60
CA LYS A 76 -16.11 -3.47 4.79
C LYS A 76 -15.84 -3.37 3.28
N GLY A 77 -14.58 -3.30 2.86
CA GLY A 77 -14.20 -3.20 1.45
C GLY A 77 -14.20 -1.77 0.88
N LYS A 78 -14.40 -0.73 1.70
CA LYS A 78 -14.30 0.66 1.23
C LYS A 78 -12.82 1.07 1.15
N LYS A 79 -12.34 1.41 -0.05
CA LYS A 79 -11.02 2.02 -0.27
C LYS A 79 -10.96 3.39 0.44
N LEU A 80 -9.91 3.59 1.22
CA LEU A 80 -9.64 4.81 1.99
C LEU A 80 -8.51 5.63 1.39
N ASN A 81 -7.50 4.97 0.80
CA ASN A 81 -6.41 5.60 0.09
C ASN A 81 -5.80 4.63 -0.95
N GLU A 82 -5.04 5.16 -1.90
CA GLU A 82 -4.29 4.42 -2.91
C GLU A 82 -2.89 5.03 -3.06
N PHE A 83 -1.87 4.18 -3.02
CA PHE A 83 -0.49 4.55 -3.32
C PHE A 83 -0.08 3.91 -4.63
N CYS A 84 0.23 4.75 -5.60
CA CYS A 84 0.64 4.33 -6.94
C CYS A 84 1.97 4.94 -7.39
N ALA A 85 2.63 5.68 -6.50
CA ALA A 85 3.89 6.38 -6.73
C ALA A 85 4.99 5.99 -5.74
N LEU A 86 4.85 4.82 -5.08
CA LEU A 86 5.93 4.22 -4.30
C LEU A 86 7.08 3.86 -5.24
N LYS A 87 8.32 4.09 -4.82
CA LYS A 87 9.53 3.94 -5.64
C LYS A 87 10.39 2.76 -5.21
N LYS A 88 10.27 2.34 -3.96
CA LYS A 88 11.03 1.24 -3.36
C LYS A 88 10.25 0.61 -2.21
N ASN A 89 10.71 -0.56 -1.77
CA ASN A 89 10.08 -1.30 -0.68
C ASN A 89 10.02 -0.51 0.64
N ASP A 90 11.05 0.29 0.96
CA ASP A 90 11.08 1.16 2.14
C ASP A 90 9.89 2.14 2.21
N ASP A 91 9.31 2.51 1.07
CA ASP A 91 8.17 3.43 1.04
C ASP A 91 6.90 2.79 1.64
N LEU A 92 6.87 1.46 1.84
CA LEU A 92 5.84 0.76 2.60
C LEU A 92 5.83 1.14 4.10
N ASN A 93 6.84 1.85 4.60
CA ASN A 93 6.81 2.48 5.93
C ASN A 93 5.94 3.75 5.99
N GLY A 94 5.50 4.27 4.85
CA GLY A 94 4.81 5.55 4.73
C GLY A 94 3.35 5.42 4.30
N LEU A 95 2.68 4.30 4.60
CA LEU A 95 1.29 4.10 4.21
C LEU A 95 0.35 4.85 5.16
N TRP A 96 -0.77 5.35 4.64
CA TRP A 96 -1.71 6.13 5.42
C TRP A 96 -3.08 6.27 4.76
N PHE A 97 -4.07 6.68 5.54
CA PHE A 97 -5.28 7.34 5.04
C PHE A 97 -5.61 8.54 5.94
N SER A 98 -6.42 9.48 5.46
CA SER A 98 -6.81 10.65 6.26
C SER A 98 -8.32 10.79 6.34
N LEU A 99 -8.78 11.29 7.48
CA LEU A 99 -10.17 11.71 7.70
C LEU A 99 -10.16 13.16 8.19
N GLU A 100 -11.24 13.90 7.93
CA GLU A 100 -11.44 15.20 8.58
C GLU A 100 -11.43 15.02 10.10
N ARG A 101 -10.99 16.05 10.83
CA ARG A 101 -10.90 15.99 12.30
C ARG A 101 -12.25 15.62 12.92
N ASN A 102 -12.22 14.83 13.99
CA ASN A 102 -13.39 14.32 14.73
C ASN A 102 -14.26 13.29 13.98
N VAL A 103 -13.89 12.88 12.77
CA VAL A 103 -14.51 11.71 12.12
C VAL A 103 -13.97 10.44 12.76
N ILE A 104 -14.88 9.57 13.22
CA ILE A 104 -14.53 8.28 13.83
C ILE A 104 -13.90 7.37 12.75
N PRO A 105 -12.68 6.85 12.96
CA PRO A 105 -12.04 5.96 12.02
C PRO A 105 -12.69 4.57 11.98
N PRO A 106 -12.54 3.80 10.89
CA PRO A 106 -12.85 2.38 10.92
C PRO A 106 -11.94 1.67 11.94
N SER A 107 -12.46 0.73 12.71
CA SER A 107 -11.64 -0.01 13.71
C SER A 107 -10.50 -0.80 13.07
N TYR A 108 -10.66 -1.26 11.83
CA TYR A 108 -9.66 -2.07 11.15
C TYR A 108 -9.51 -1.69 9.68
N VAL A 109 -8.27 -1.74 9.23
CA VAL A 109 -7.90 -1.64 7.81
C VAL A 109 -6.96 -2.79 7.42
N PHE A 110 -6.88 -3.07 6.13
CA PHE A 110 -5.85 -3.90 5.53
C PHE A 110 -5.32 -3.20 4.28
N VAL A 111 -4.16 -3.64 3.79
CA VAL A 111 -3.63 -3.24 2.49
C VAL A 111 -3.75 -4.37 1.49
N GLU A 112 -4.04 -4.02 0.24
CA GLU A 112 -3.93 -4.91 -0.91
C GLU A 112 -2.82 -4.39 -1.83
N LEU A 113 -1.77 -5.19 -2.03
CA LEU A 113 -0.74 -4.92 -3.04
C LEU A 113 -1.19 -5.60 -4.33
N THR A 114 -1.28 -4.83 -5.41
CA THR A 114 -1.57 -5.35 -6.75
C THR A 114 -0.33 -5.16 -7.63
N ASP A 115 0.34 -6.25 -7.99
CA ASP A 115 1.35 -6.23 -9.05
C ASP A 115 0.63 -6.15 -10.39
N ARG A 116 0.62 -4.96 -11.00
CA ARG A 116 -0.17 -4.69 -12.19
C ARG A 116 0.39 -5.34 -13.46
N LYS A 117 1.64 -5.81 -13.42
CA LYS A 117 2.26 -6.51 -14.56
C LYS A 117 1.83 -7.97 -14.62
N THR A 118 1.64 -8.61 -13.47
CA THR A 118 1.30 -10.03 -13.37
C THR A 118 -0.14 -10.29 -12.92
N ASP A 119 -0.86 -9.24 -12.52
CA ASP A 119 -2.19 -9.28 -11.90
C ASP A 119 -2.24 -10.07 -10.57
N VAL A 120 -1.09 -10.27 -9.93
CA VAL A 120 -1.02 -10.86 -8.58
C VAL A 120 -1.52 -9.85 -7.55
N LYS A 121 -2.43 -10.31 -6.68
CA LYS A 121 -2.99 -9.52 -5.58
C LYS A 121 -2.77 -10.24 -4.26
N ILE A 122 -2.21 -9.54 -3.29
CA ILE A 122 -1.98 -10.04 -1.93
C ILE A 122 -2.52 -9.07 -0.90
N LYS A 123 -3.10 -9.61 0.18
CA LYS A 123 -3.69 -8.83 1.27
C LYS A 123 -2.88 -9.00 2.54
N SER A 124 -2.81 -7.94 3.33
CA SER A 124 -2.24 -8.01 4.67
C SER A 124 -3.21 -8.63 5.67
N ASN A 125 -2.71 -8.84 6.90
CA ASN A 125 -3.55 -8.92 8.08
C ASN A 125 -4.45 -7.67 8.23
N LEU A 126 -5.50 -7.79 9.04
CA LEU A 126 -6.21 -6.62 9.56
C LEU A 126 -5.34 -5.95 10.63
N ALA A 127 -5.10 -4.65 10.47
CA ALA A 127 -4.45 -3.80 11.46
C ALA A 127 -5.50 -2.97 12.19
N ASP A 128 -5.40 -2.88 13.51
CA ASP A 128 -6.25 -1.99 14.31
C ASP A 128 -5.95 -0.52 13.96
N THR A 129 -6.91 0.35 14.19
CA THR A 129 -6.82 1.80 13.98
C THR A 129 -7.08 2.58 15.27
N THR A 130 -7.40 1.86 16.34
CA THR A 130 -7.54 2.35 17.70
C THR A 130 -6.44 1.73 18.54
N GLU A 131 -5.62 2.56 19.19
CA GLU A 131 -4.78 2.09 20.32
C GLU A 131 -5.66 1.87 21.56
#